data_AF-A0A357FVP0-F1
#
_entry.id   AF-A0A357FVP0-F1
#
_cell.length_a   1.000
_cell.length_b   1.000
_cell.length_c   1.000
_cell.angle_alpha   90.00
_cell.angle_beta   90.00
_cell.angle_gamma   90.00
#
_symmetry.space_group_name_H-M   'P 1'
#
loop_
_entity.id
_entity.type
_entity.pdbx_description
1 polymer ?
#
loop_
_entity_poly.entity_id
_entity_poly.type
_entity_poly.pdbx_seq_one_letter_code
_entity_poly.pdbx_strand_id
1 'polypeptide(L)'
;MPKKPTSKRASKSSGRKSPQQTHWTKHLLTRIILVFITAALVSHYWPQLRNLTDFSKGSSARAINGTAELQIALARVGFSPGSIDGASGTQTQAALLAYQTSHGLPRSGAFDADTAQLLQIQEPVFITRRLRTDDFAAIGRKPQDWRARGELGRMRYNSLLEMVAEQAQCDPDYIASLNPGINWDQLDTGNKVRIPH
;
A
#
# COMPACT_ATOMS: atom_id res chain seq x y z
N MET A 1 92.42 -29.61 -51.36
CA MET A 1 93.68 -29.60 -50.57
C MET A 1 93.34 -29.81 -49.08
N PRO A 2 94.21 -30.50 -48.31
CA PRO A 2 93.89 -31.14 -47.03
C PRO A 2 94.27 -30.29 -45.80
N LYS A 3 93.67 -30.57 -44.64
CA LYS A 3 94.32 -31.06 -43.38
C LYS A 3 93.44 -30.82 -42.14
N LYS A 4 93.18 -31.92 -41.41
CA LYS A 4 93.39 -32.23 -39.95
C LYS A 4 93.41 -31.06 -38.92
N PRO A 5 93.29 -31.32 -37.59
CA PRO A 5 92.79 -32.48 -36.82
C PRO A 5 91.96 -32.07 -35.55
N THR A 6 91.66 -33.09 -34.74
CA THR A 6 90.88 -33.19 -33.48
C THR A 6 91.46 -32.49 -32.21
N SER A 7 90.57 -32.04 -31.30
CA SER A 7 90.42 -32.50 -29.87
C SER A 7 90.15 -31.40 -28.81
N LYS A 8 89.41 -31.82 -27.74
CA LYS A 8 89.16 -31.24 -26.38
C LYS A 8 88.02 -30.21 -26.24
N ARG A 9 87.38 -30.00 -25.08
CA ARG A 9 86.94 -30.76 -23.87
C ARG A 9 86.15 -29.73 -23.02
N ALA A 10 85.12 -30.19 -22.31
CA ALA A 10 84.48 -29.61 -21.11
C ALA A 10 83.56 -28.37 -21.18
N SER A 11 82.39 -28.53 -20.55
CA SER A 11 81.83 -27.70 -19.46
C SER A 11 80.42 -27.13 -19.69
N LYS A 12 79.59 -27.32 -18.65
CA LYS A 12 78.18 -26.92 -18.46
C LYS A 12 77.96 -25.41 -18.58
N SER A 13 76.77 -25.02 -19.02
CA SER A 13 76.10 -23.80 -18.52
C SER A 13 74.57 -24.01 -18.43
N SER A 14 74.01 -23.78 -17.26
CA SER A 14 72.57 -23.70 -17.00
C SER A 14 71.96 -22.44 -17.64
N GLY A 15 70.73 -22.51 -18.15
CA GLY A 15 70.01 -21.32 -18.60
C GLY A 15 68.51 -21.52 -18.85
N ARG A 16 67.70 -21.09 -17.85
CA ARG A 16 66.32 -20.56 -17.87
C ARG A 16 65.15 -21.38 -18.48
N LYS A 17 64.20 -21.74 -17.59
CA LYS A 17 62.80 -22.08 -17.91
C LYS A 17 61.94 -20.80 -18.02
N SER A 18 61.00 -20.78 -18.97
CA SER A 18 59.94 -19.76 -19.13
C SER A 18 58.73 -20.00 -18.20
N PRO A 19 57.97 -18.95 -17.78
CA PRO A 19 56.94 -19.09 -16.75
C PRO A 19 55.58 -19.54 -17.29
N GLN A 20 54.95 -20.49 -16.60
CA GLN A 20 53.56 -20.90 -16.81
C GLN A 20 52.59 -19.78 -16.43
N GLN A 21 51.70 -19.41 -17.36
CA GLN A 21 50.56 -18.52 -17.13
C GLN A 21 49.52 -19.19 -16.21
N THR A 22 49.13 -18.47 -15.17
CA THR A 22 48.29 -18.92 -14.06
C THR A 22 46.80 -18.99 -14.42
N HIS A 23 46.20 -20.19 -14.34
CA HIS A 23 44.76 -20.42 -14.57
C HIS A 23 43.90 -20.24 -13.29
N TRP A 24 44.52 -20.09 -12.11
CA TRP A 24 43.82 -19.99 -10.82
C TRP A 24 43.25 -18.59 -10.50
N THR A 25 43.82 -17.52 -11.06
CA THR A 25 43.41 -16.13 -10.81
C THR A 25 42.06 -15.78 -11.44
N LYS A 26 41.76 -16.37 -12.61
CA LYS A 26 40.50 -16.14 -13.33
C LYS A 26 39.28 -16.66 -12.55
N HIS A 27 39.42 -17.81 -11.87
CA HIS A 27 38.35 -18.38 -11.06
C HIS A 27 38.11 -17.64 -9.75
N LEU A 28 39.17 -17.08 -9.14
CA LEU A 28 39.06 -16.28 -7.92
C LEU A 28 38.40 -14.91 -8.18
N LEU A 29 38.77 -14.23 -9.27
CA LEU A 29 38.17 -12.96 -9.69
C LEU A 29 36.69 -13.09 -10.03
N THR A 30 36.30 -14.15 -10.73
CA THR A 30 34.90 -14.38 -11.12
C THR A 30 34.00 -14.61 -9.90
N ARG A 31 34.49 -15.32 -8.87
CA ARG A 31 33.74 -15.55 -7.62
C ARG A 31 33.58 -14.27 -6.79
N ILE A 32 34.60 -13.41 -6.76
CA ILE A 32 34.56 -12.13 -6.04
C ILE A 32 33.56 -11.17 -6.70
N ILE A 33 33.59 -11.07 -8.04
CA ILE A 33 32.65 -10.23 -8.80
C ILE A 33 31.20 -10.68 -8.57
N LEU A 34 30.94 -11.99 -8.53
CA LEU A 34 29.60 -12.52 -8.27
C LEU A 34 29.08 -12.13 -6.88
N VAL A 35 29.94 -12.22 -5.85
CA VAL A 35 29.58 -11.82 -4.48
C VAL A 35 29.28 -10.32 -4.40
N PHE A 36 30.09 -9.47 -5.03
CA PHE A 36 29.82 -8.03 -5.07
C PHE A 36 28.57 -7.67 -5.85
N ILE A 37 28.25 -8.37 -6.94
CA ILE A 37 26.98 -8.18 -7.66
C ILE A 37 25.82 -8.60 -6.77
N THR A 38 25.88 -9.74 -6.08
CA THR A 38 24.81 -10.15 -5.16
C THR A 38 24.65 -9.18 -3.99
N ALA A 39 25.75 -8.66 -3.43
CA ALA A 39 25.70 -7.68 -2.34
C ALA A 39 25.17 -6.31 -2.80
N ALA A 40 25.51 -5.88 -4.02
CA ALA A 40 25.00 -4.65 -4.62
C ALA A 40 23.51 -4.76 -4.97
N LEU A 41 23.08 -5.91 -5.51
CA LEU A 41 21.66 -6.20 -5.74
C LEU A 41 20.92 -6.23 -4.40
N VAL A 42 21.38 -7.01 -3.41
CA VAL A 42 20.75 -7.01 -2.08
C VAL A 42 20.73 -5.59 -1.50
N SER A 43 21.82 -4.82 -1.52
CA SER A 43 21.83 -3.44 -1.00
C SER A 43 20.92 -2.47 -1.76
N HIS A 44 20.74 -2.65 -3.07
CA HIS A 44 19.90 -1.78 -3.90
C HIS A 44 18.40 -2.14 -3.77
N TYR A 45 18.09 -3.42 -3.65
CA TYR A 45 16.71 -3.94 -3.58
C TYR A 45 16.23 -4.16 -2.13
N TRP A 46 17.11 -4.16 -1.12
CA TRP A 46 16.77 -4.28 0.31
C TRP A 46 15.83 -3.17 0.82
N PRO A 47 16.00 -1.89 0.42
CA PRO A 47 15.06 -0.84 0.80
C PRO A 47 13.65 -0.99 0.21
N GLN A 48 13.51 -1.78 -0.85
CA GLN A 48 12.22 -2.09 -1.48
C GLN A 48 11.59 -3.34 -0.83
N LEU A 49 12.41 -4.33 -0.45
CA LEU A 49 11.97 -5.53 0.28
C LEU A 49 11.61 -5.25 1.75
N ARG A 50 12.26 -4.30 2.44
CA ARG A 50 11.90 -3.92 3.83
C ARG A 50 10.48 -3.36 3.95
N ASN A 51 9.96 -2.76 2.88
CA ASN A 51 8.59 -2.24 2.87
C ASN A 51 7.56 -3.38 2.89
N LEU A 52 7.94 -4.58 2.44
CA LEU A 52 7.11 -5.79 2.53
C LEU A 52 7.07 -6.35 3.96
N THR A 53 8.15 -6.19 4.75
CA THR A 53 8.16 -6.59 6.16
C THR A 53 7.33 -5.68 7.06
N ASP A 54 7.26 -4.37 6.75
CA ASP A 54 6.42 -3.41 7.49
C ASP A 54 4.91 -3.64 7.27
N PHE A 55 4.50 -4.13 6.10
CA PHE A 55 3.09 -4.44 5.79
C PHE A 55 2.53 -5.60 6.63
N SER A 56 3.38 -6.54 7.06
CA SER A 56 2.96 -7.67 7.91
C SER A 56 2.77 -7.28 9.38
N LYS A 57 3.25 -6.10 9.77
CA LYS A 57 3.35 -5.67 11.16
C LYS A 57 2.24 -4.68 11.50
N GLY A 58 0.95 -5.02 11.27
CA GLY A 58 -0.11 -4.09 11.70
C GLY A 58 -1.60 -4.35 11.46
N SER A 59 -2.06 -5.26 10.60
CA SER A 59 -3.51 -5.53 10.50
C SER A 59 -3.91 -6.73 11.35
N SER A 60 -4.12 -6.50 12.65
CA SER A 60 -4.83 -7.46 13.50
C SER A 60 -6.33 -7.31 13.25
N ALA A 61 -6.98 -8.36 12.76
CA ALA A 61 -8.43 -8.44 12.81
C ALA A 61 -8.87 -8.50 14.28
N ARG A 62 -9.95 -7.80 14.61
CA ARG A 62 -10.54 -7.79 15.95
C ARG A 62 -12.07 -7.75 15.89
N ALA A 63 -12.69 -7.96 17.04
CA ALA A 63 -14.13 -7.80 17.19
C ALA A 63 -14.56 -6.37 16.83
N ILE A 64 -15.69 -6.28 16.14
CA ILE A 64 -16.37 -5.03 15.78
C ILE A 64 -16.99 -4.43 17.03
N ASN A 65 -16.76 -3.13 17.25
CA ASN A 65 -17.32 -2.37 18.35
C ASN A 65 -18.18 -1.22 17.80
N GLY A 66 -19.50 -1.40 17.86
CA GLY A 66 -20.47 -0.40 17.44
C GLY A 66 -20.78 -0.42 15.94
N THR A 67 -21.82 0.33 15.57
CA THR A 67 -22.42 0.26 14.23
C THR A 67 -21.53 0.81 13.13
N ALA A 68 -20.77 1.88 13.38
CA ALA A 68 -19.90 2.44 12.36
C ALA A 68 -18.79 1.47 11.94
N GLU A 69 -18.20 0.75 12.91
CA GLU A 69 -17.22 -0.30 12.59
C GLU A 69 -17.86 -1.47 11.85
N LEU A 70 -19.11 -1.82 12.17
CA LEU A 70 -19.87 -2.82 11.42
C LEU A 70 -20.09 -2.39 9.98
N GLN A 71 -20.50 -1.15 9.76
CA GLN A 71 -20.69 -0.58 8.41
C GLN A 71 -19.38 -0.60 7.63
N ILE A 72 -18.28 -0.16 8.25
CA ILE A 72 -16.95 -0.21 7.63
C ILE A 72 -16.53 -1.64 7.30
N ALA A 73 -16.73 -2.59 8.22
CA ALA A 73 -16.40 -4.00 8.00
C ALA A 73 -17.19 -4.57 6.82
N LEU A 74 -18.51 -4.36 6.79
CA LEU A 74 -19.39 -4.79 5.69
C LEU A 74 -18.96 -4.17 4.35
N ALA A 75 -18.69 -2.87 4.30
CA ALA A 75 -18.25 -2.20 3.08
C ALA A 75 -16.93 -2.78 2.55
N ARG A 76 -15.97 -3.07 3.43
CA ARG A 76 -14.68 -3.67 3.06
C ARG A 76 -14.78 -5.09 2.53
N VAL A 77 -15.77 -5.86 2.99
CA VAL A 77 -16.05 -7.20 2.47
C VAL A 77 -17.06 -7.18 1.30
N GLY A 78 -17.38 -6.00 0.76
CA GLY A 78 -18.16 -5.84 -0.46
C GLY A 78 -19.68 -5.78 -0.27
N PHE A 79 -20.16 -5.68 0.98
CA PHE A 79 -21.57 -5.53 1.30
C PHE A 79 -21.84 -4.08 1.68
N SER A 80 -22.38 -3.28 0.75
CA SER A 80 -22.61 -1.85 1.01
C SER A 80 -23.71 -1.66 2.07
N PRO A 81 -23.40 -1.04 3.22
CA PRO A 81 -24.38 -0.72 4.25
C PRO A 81 -25.10 0.62 4.00
N GLY A 82 -24.87 1.25 2.84
CA GLY A 82 -25.18 2.65 2.62
C GLY A 82 -24.04 3.57 3.05
N SER A 83 -24.41 4.78 3.46
CA SER A 83 -23.47 5.75 4.04
C SER A 83 -23.06 5.32 5.44
N ILE A 84 -21.78 5.47 5.79
CA ILE A 84 -21.30 5.24 7.16
C ILE A 84 -21.77 6.42 8.03
N ASP A 85 -22.73 6.15 8.91
CA ASP A 85 -23.38 7.14 9.78
C ASP A 85 -23.39 6.72 11.26
N GLY A 86 -22.97 5.49 11.56
CA GLY A 86 -23.03 4.91 12.91
C GLY A 86 -24.45 4.53 13.37
N ALA A 87 -25.45 4.58 12.49
CA ALA A 87 -26.84 4.24 12.78
C ALA A 87 -27.22 2.87 12.17
N SER A 88 -27.96 2.07 12.95
CA SER A 88 -28.41 0.75 12.48
C SER A 88 -29.71 0.89 11.69
N GLY A 89 -29.60 1.36 10.44
CA GLY A 89 -30.73 1.56 9.53
C GLY A 89 -31.06 0.35 8.64
N THR A 90 -32.04 0.54 7.76
CA THR A 90 -32.50 -0.47 6.80
C THR A 90 -31.43 -0.93 5.83
N GLN A 91 -30.52 -0.03 5.43
CA GLN A 91 -29.40 -0.36 4.53
C GLN A 91 -28.36 -1.26 5.23
N THR A 92 -27.99 -0.95 6.48
CA THR A 92 -27.13 -1.81 7.32
C THR A 92 -27.76 -3.20 7.50
N GLN A 93 -29.06 -3.26 7.80
CA GLN A 93 -29.79 -4.54 7.92
C GLN A 93 -29.79 -5.34 6.61
N ALA A 94 -30.02 -4.68 5.47
CA ALA A 94 -29.99 -5.33 4.17
C ALA A 94 -28.59 -5.89 3.84
N ALA A 95 -27.53 -5.14 4.16
CA ALA A 95 -26.14 -5.59 4.01
C ALA A 95 -25.83 -6.82 4.89
N LEU A 96 -26.30 -6.83 6.14
CA LEU A 96 -26.20 -7.99 7.04
C LEU A 96 -26.92 -9.21 6.47
N LEU A 97 -28.16 -9.05 5.99
CA LEU A 97 -28.92 -10.15 5.38
C LEU A 97 -28.19 -10.73 4.16
N ALA A 98 -27.61 -9.87 3.32
CA ALA A 98 -26.84 -10.31 2.16
C ALA A 98 -25.55 -11.02 2.59
N TYR A 99 -24.81 -10.47 3.56
CA TYR A 99 -23.61 -11.07 4.11
C TYR A 99 -23.91 -12.46 4.69
N GLN A 100 -24.90 -12.57 5.56
CA GLN A 100 -25.33 -13.83 6.16
C GLN A 100 -25.73 -14.87 5.10
N THR A 101 -26.50 -14.46 4.10
CA THR A 101 -26.90 -15.35 3.00
C THR A 101 -25.68 -15.88 2.24
N SER A 102 -24.70 -15.02 1.95
CA SER A 102 -23.49 -15.41 1.22
C SER A 102 -22.55 -16.33 2.01
N HIS A 103 -22.63 -16.31 3.34
CA HIS A 103 -21.82 -17.14 4.24
C HIS A 103 -22.58 -18.36 4.80
N GLY A 104 -23.81 -18.61 4.33
CA GLY A 104 -24.63 -19.75 4.79
C GLY A 104 -25.12 -19.61 6.24
N LEU A 105 -25.15 -18.39 6.78
CA LEU A 105 -25.65 -18.12 8.12
C LEU A 105 -27.18 -17.96 8.15
N PRO A 106 -27.83 -18.14 9.32
CA PRO A 106 -29.21 -17.72 9.51
C PRO A 106 -29.40 -16.24 9.14
N ARG A 107 -30.45 -15.94 8.36
CA ARG A 107 -30.75 -14.59 7.86
C ARG A 107 -31.46 -13.75 8.91
N SER A 108 -30.82 -13.51 10.06
CA SER A 108 -31.39 -12.70 11.14
C SER A 108 -31.47 -11.21 10.78
N GLY A 109 -30.58 -10.74 9.90
CA GLY A 109 -30.41 -9.33 9.58
C GLY A 109 -29.84 -8.50 10.73
N ALA A 110 -29.38 -9.16 11.80
CA ALA A 110 -28.74 -8.54 12.95
C ALA A 110 -27.26 -8.92 13.01
N PHE A 111 -26.44 -8.08 13.65
CA PHE A 111 -25.06 -8.45 13.96
C PHE A 111 -25.03 -9.34 15.22
N ASP A 112 -25.33 -10.62 15.02
CA ASP A 112 -25.40 -11.64 16.06
C ASP A 112 -24.08 -12.40 16.26
N ALA A 113 -24.05 -13.34 17.20
CA ALA A 113 -22.85 -14.09 17.57
C ALA A 113 -22.28 -14.91 16.39
N ASP A 114 -23.14 -15.49 15.56
CA ASP A 114 -22.71 -16.28 14.39
C ASP A 114 -22.09 -15.35 13.32
N THR A 115 -22.70 -14.19 13.10
CA THR A 115 -22.16 -13.17 12.20
C THR A 115 -20.83 -12.60 12.72
N ALA A 116 -20.72 -12.34 14.03
CA ALA A 116 -19.53 -11.78 14.66
C ALA A 116 -18.32 -12.74 14.68
N GLN A 117 -18.55 -14.06 14.58
CA GLN A 117 -17.47 -15.04 14.43
C GLN A 117 -16.78 -14.92 13.07
N LEU A 118 -17.53 -14.59 12.01
CA LEU A 118 -17.01 -14.51 10.64
C LEU A 118 -16.64 -13.09 10.22
N LEU A 119 -17.42 -12.10 10.65
CA LEU A 119 -17.21 -10.70 10.28
C LEU A 119 -16.41 -9.98 11.38
N GLN A 120 -15.16 -9.69 11.07
CA GLN A 120 -14.25 -8.93 11.93
C GLN A 120 -13.80 -7.65 11.23
N ILE A 121 -13.39 -6.65 12.02
CA ILE A 121 -12.83 -5.42 11.49
C ILE A 121 -11.29 -5.49 11.51
N GLN A 122 -10.68 -5.05 10.41
CA GLN A 122 -9.22 -4.99 10.28
C GLN A 122 -8.71 -3.59 10.63
N GLU A 123 -7.58 -3.49 11.33
CA GLU A 123 -6.92 -2.20 11.58
C GLU A 123 -6.10 -1.72 10.37
N PRO A 124 -5.98 -0.39 10.12
CA PRO A 124 -6.67 0.68 10.85
C PRO A 124 -8.13 0.82 10.43
N VAL A 125 -9.06 1.02 11.38
CA VAL A 125 -10.48 1.32 11.07
C VAL A 125 -10.66 2.74 10.53
N PHE A 126 -9.90 3.68 11.09
CA PHE A 126 -9.92 5.08 10.71
C PHE A 126 -8.49 5.53 10.40
N ILE A 127 -8.35 6.38 9.39
CA ILE A 127 -7.06 6.99 9.02
C ILE A 127 -7.12 8.50 9.13
N THR A 128 -5.95 9.10 9.21
CA THR A 128 -5.79 10.54 9.08
C THR A 128 -5.41 10.90 7.65
N ARG A 129 -6.31 11.56 6.93
CA ARG A 129 -6.10 12.09 5.58
C ARG A 129 -5.60 13.53 5.67
N ARG A 130 -4.57 13.85 4.89
CA ARG A 130 -4.06 15.22 4.72
C ARG A 130 -4.78 15.88 3.54
N LEU A 131 -5.31 17.09 3.76
CA LEU A 131 -5.96 17.89 2.74
C LEU A 131 -4.95 18.40 1.72
N ARG A 132 -5.31 18.31 0.43
CA ARG A 132 -4.47 18.70 -0.72
C ARG A 132 -5.06 19.91 -1.43
N THR A 133 -4.25 20.63 -2.19
CA THR A 133 -4.70 21.77 -3.00
C THR A 133 -5.85 21.39 -3.95
N ASP A 134 -5.82 20.19 -4.53
CA ASP A 134 -6.87 19.68 -5.42
C ASP A 134 -8.24 19.51 -4.75
N ASP A 135 -8.26 19.29 -3.43
CA ASP A 135 -9.49 19.18 -2.65
C ASP A 135 -10.27 20.50 -2.70
N PHE A 136 -9.57 21.61 -2.48
CA PHE A 136 -10.14 22.96 -2.55
C PHE A 136 -10.54 23.33 -3.99
N ALA A 137 -9.80 22.88 -4.99
CA ALA A 137 -10.14 23.08 -6.39
C ALA A 137 -11.43 22.34 -6.81
N ALA A 138 -11.82 21.28 -6.09
CA ALA A 138 -13.05 20.52 -6.33
C ALA A 138 -14.31 21.19 -5.74
N ILE A 139 -14.15 22.18 -4.87
CA ILE A 139 -15.26 22.90 -4.22
C ILE A 139 -15.70 24.07 -5.11
N GLY A 140 -17.00 24.36 -5.13
CA GLY A 140 -17.50 25.60 -5.72
C GLY A 140 -19.02 25.62 -5.79
N ARG A 141 -19.58 26.81 -6.03
CA ARG A 141 -21.03 26.97 -6.13
C ARG A 141 -21.57 26.12 -7.28
N LYS A 142 -22.51 25.23 -6.96
CA LYS A 142 -23.25 24.45 -7.95
C LYS A 142 -24.19 25.39 -8.72
N PRO A 143 -24.13 25.44 -10.07
CA PRO A 143 -25.07 26.23 -10.85
C PRO A 143 -26.51 25.81 -10.58
N GLN A 144 -27.41 26.78 -10.52
CA GLN A 144 -28.84 26.53 -10.27
C GLN A 144 -29.57 26.09 -11.55
N ASP A 145 -29.14 26.60 -12.70
CA ASP A 145 -29.71 26.27 -13.99
C ASP A 145 -29.15 24.95 -14.56
N TRP A 146 -30.03 24.17 -15.19
CA TRP A 146 -29.66 22.87 -15.74
C TRP A 146 -28.65 22.98 -16.91
N ARG A 147 -28.72 24.07 -17.70
CA ARG A 147 -27.85 24.28 -18.85
C ARG A 147 -26.39 24.46 -18.42
N ALA A 148 -26.11 25.35 -17.48
CA ALA A 148 -24.76 25.56 -16.96
C ALA A 148 -24.20 24.32 -16.26
N ARG A 149 -25.04 23.46 -15.65
CA ARG A 149 -24.58 22.16 -15.12
C ARG A 149 -24.03 21.25 -16.22
N GLY A 150 -24.66 21.24 -17.40
CA GLY A 150 -24.23 20.44 -18.55
C GLY A 150 -22.93 20.92 -19.20
N GLU A 151 -22.54 22.17 -18.95
CA GLU A 151 -21.27 22.75 -19.43
C GLU A 151 -20.09 22.43 -18.48
N LEU A 152 -20.36 21.94 -17.27
CA LEU A 152 -19.32 21.56 -16.32
C LEU A 152 -18.72 20.20 -16.71
N GLY A 153 -17.38 20.13 -16.76
CA GLY A 153 -16.68 18.85 -16.94
C GLY A 153 -16.87 17.87 -15.77
N ARG A 154 -17.24 18.36 -14.58
CA ARG A 154 -17.67 17.56 -13.43
C ARG A 154 -18.49 18.41 -12.47
N MET A 155 -19.43 17.76 -11.76
CA MET A 155 -20.14 18.40 -10.66
C MET A 155 -19.17 18.69 -9.51
N ARG A 156 -19.20 19.94 -9.02
CA ARG A 156 -18.43 20.38 -7.85
C ARG A 156 -19.17 20.03 -6.55
N TYR A 157 -18.41 19.91 -5.48
CA TYR A 157 -18.94 19.81 -4.11
C TYR A 157 -19.27 21.21 -3.57
N ASN A 158 -20.27 21.31 -2.69
CA ASN A 158 -20.68 22.60 -2.11
C ASN A 158 -19.79 23.00 -0.93
N SER A 159 -19.20 22.04 -0.23
CA SER A 159 -18.29 22.26 0.89
C SER A 159 -17.16 21.23 0.95
N LEU A 160 -16.12 21.53 1.73
CA LEU A 160 -15.04 20.58 1.96
C LEU A 160 -15.50 19.37 2.77
N LEU A 161 -16.41 19.58 3.73
CA LEU A 161 -17.02 18.51 4.51
C LEU A 161 -17.75 17.51 3.61
N GLU A 162 -18.61 18.01 2.71
CA GLU A 162 -19.33 17.18 1.73
C GLU A 162 -18.36 16.39 0.85
N MET A 163 -17.31 17.05 0.35
CA MET A 163 -16.29 16.38 -0.46
C MET A 163 -15.58 15.25 0.30
N VAL A 164 -15.16 15.50 1.55
CA VAL A 164 -14.47 14.50 2.37
C VAL A 164 -15.41 13.33 2.71
N ALA A 165 -16.66 13.64 3.06
CA ALA A 165 -17.68 12.66 3.41
C ALA A 165 -17.98 11.71 2.25
N GLU A 166 -18.20 12.26 1.05
CA GLU A 166 -18.43 11.44 -0.14
C GLU A 166 -17.22 10.58 -0.53
N GLN A 167 -16.00 11.13 -0.45
CA GLN A 167 -14.79 10.35 -0.72
C GLN A 167 -14.59 9.20 0.27
N ALA A 168 -15.12 9.32 1.48
CA ALA A 168 -15.06 8.29 2.52
C ALA A 168 -16.33 7.43 2.60
N GLN A 169 -17.29 7.59 1.67
CA GLN A 169 -18.59 6.91 1.70
C GLN A 169 -19.31 7.04 3.05
N CYS A 170 -19.31 8.26 3.58
CA CYS A 170 -19.64 8.55 4.96
C CYS A 170 -20.61 9.72 5.04
N ASP A 171 -21.44 9.75 6.08
CA ASP A 171 -22.34 10.86 6.32
C ASP A 171 -21.55 12.11 6.76
N PRO A 172 -21.87 13.32 6.24
CA PRO A 172 -21.21 14.56 6.64
C PRO A 172 -21.23 14.83 8.15
N ASP A 173 -22.35 14.57 8.83
CA ASP A 173 -22.45 14.81 10.27
C ASP A 173 -21.61 13.79 11.04
N TYR A 174 -21.54 12.55 10.55
CA TYR A 174 -20.65 11.55 11.14
C TYR A 174 -19.18 11.93 10.96
N ILE A 175 -18.75 12.38 9.77
CA ILE A 175 -17.39 12.91 9.57
C ILE A 175 -17.09 14.08 10.50
N ALA A 176 -18.02 15.02 10.66
CA ALA A 176 -17.86 16.13 11.60
C ALA A 176 -17.70 15.63 13.05
N SER A 177 -18.49 14.62 13.45
CA SER A 177 -18.38 13.99 14.78
C SER A 177 -17.05 13.29 15.03
N LEU A 178 -16.43 12.71 13.98
CA LEU A 178 -15.10 12.09 14.06
C LEU A 178 -13.97 13.11 14.24
N ASN A 179 -14.25 14.39 13.97
CA ASN A 179 -13.29 15.49 13.94
C ASN A 179 -13.72 16.65 14.85
N PRO A 180 -13.90 16.40 16.16
CA PRO A 180 -14.35 17.45 17.07
C PRO A 180 -13.34 18.59 17.11
N GLY A 181 -13.84 19.83 17.08
CA GLY A 181 -13.02 21.04 17.14
C GLY A 181 -12.46 21.52 15.79
N ILE A 182 -12.69 20.80 14.70
CA ILE A 182 -12.40 21.32 13.36
C ILE A 182 -13.46 22.33 12.95
N ASN A 183 -13.01 23.53 12.57
CA ASN A 183 -13.84 24.48 11.83
C ASN A 183 -13.64 24.26 10.33
N TRP A 184 -14.62 23.64 9.68
CA TRP A 184 -14.54 23.20 8.28
C TRP A 184 -14.39 24.35 7.28
N ASP A 185 -14.82 25.56 7.64
CA ASP A 185 -14.71 26.75 6.79
C ASP A 185 -13.34 27.45 6.89
N GLN A 186 -12.48 27.01 7.81
CA GLN A 186 -11.15 27.59 8.08
C GLN A 186 -10.00 26.62 7.80
N LEU A 187 -10.26 25.55 7.07
CA LEU A 187 -9.25 24.56 6.68
C LEU A 187 -8.44 25.03 5.46
N ASP A 188 -7.18 24.62 5.42
CA ASP A 188 -6.22 24.86 4.36
C ASP A 188 -5.44 23.58 4.03
N THR A 189 -4.64 23.65 2.96
CA THR A 189 -3.75 22.60 2.49
C THR A 189 -2.83 22.14 3.61
N GLY A 190 -2.83 20.84 3.86
CA GLY A 190 -2.01 20.22 4.89
C GLY A 190 -2.68 20.02 6.24
N ASN A 191 -3.86 20.62 6.48
CA ASN A 191 -4.68 20.21 7.60
C ASN A 191 -5.05 18.72 7.48
N LYS A 192 -5.32 18.10 8.64
CA LYS A 192 -5.53 16.68 8.78
C LYS A 192 -6.94 16.43 9.27
N VAL A 193 -7.62 15.50 8.61
CA VAL A 193 -8.97 15.05 8.98
C VAL A 193 -8.97 13.54 9.16
N ARG A 194 -9.70 13.07 10.16
CA ARG A 194 -9.92 11.65 10.45
C ARG A 194 -11.12 11.16 9.66
N ILE A 195 -10.96 10.06 8.93
CA ILE A 195 -12.01 9.46 8.10
C ILE A 195 -12.01 7.93 8.26
N PRO A 196 -13.12 7.24 7.93
CA PRO A 196 -13.10 5.80 7.70
C PRO A 196 -12.04 5.39 6.68
N HIS A 197 -11.43 4.22 6.88
CA HIS A 197 -10.38 3.68 6.00
C HIS A 197 -10.90 2.62 5.03
#